data_AF-A0A401FKU2-F1
#
_entry.id   AF-A0A401FKU2-F1
#
_cell.length_a   1.000
_cell.length_b   1.000
_cell.length_c   1.000
_cell.angle_alpha   90.00
_cell.angle_beta   90.00
_cell.angle_gamma   90.00
#
_symmetry.space_group_name_H-M   'P 1'
#
loop_
_entity.id
_entity.type
_entity.pdbx_description
1 polymer ?
#
loop_
_entity_poly.entity_id
_entity_poly.type
_entity_poly.pdbx_seq_one_letter_code
_entity_poly.pdbx_strand_id
1 'polypeptide(L)'
;MLRLPHRINDQVLPKVDVVDMREEMKYSSSLLSQPLQEKITEKLARKEQVILMLNRRGYASFLMCRSCGYVPQCPNCDISLTVHKQNHSLKCHYCGYQQAIPESCPQCQSKKSGTLVMVVSN
;
A
#
# COMPACT_ATOMS: atom_id res chain seq x y z
N MET A 1 27.50 4.76 -23.14
CA MET A 1 26.26 4.86 -22.34
C MET A 1 25.43 5.99 -22.91
N LEU A 2 24.22 5.71 -23.40
CA LEU A 2 23.30 6.73 -23.92
C LEU A 2 22.49 7.33 -22.76
N ARG A 3 22.35 8.66 -22.73
CA ARG A 3 21.54 9.39 -21.74
C ARG A 3 20.30 9.93 -22.42
N LEU A 4 19.17 9.93 -21.70
CA LEU A 4 17.92 10.58 -22.09
C LEU A 4 17.65 11.76 -21.13
N PRO A 5 18.37 12.88 -21.27
CA PRO A 5 18.26 14.02 -20.36
C PRO A 5 16.95 14.80 -20.54
N HIS A 6 16.25 14.63 -21.66
CA HIS A 6 15.01 15.34 -21.99
C HIS A 6 13.87 14.34 -22.19
N ARG A 7 12.67 14.74 -21.79
CA ARG A 7 11.46 13.98 -22.07
C ARG A 7 11.10 14.09 -23.55
N ILE A 8 10.42 13.08 -24.06
CA ILE A 8 9.87 13.12 -25.40
C ILE A 8 8.94 14.33 -25.53
N ASN A 9 9.12 15.12 -26.58
CA ASN A 9 8.36 16.34 -26.87
C ASN A 9 8.40 17.41 -25.77
N ASP A 10 9.46 17.46 -24.95
CA ASP A 10 9.63 18.43 -23.85
C ASP A 10 8.43 18.51 -22.89
N GLN A 11 7.68 17.40 -22.76
CA GLN A 11 6.49 17.38 -21.93
C GLN A 11 6.85 17.51 -20.45
N VAL A 12 6.08 18.34 -19.75
CA VAL A 12 6.13 18.47 -18.30
C VAL A 12 5.72 17.16 -17.61
N LEU A 13 6.18 16.97 -16.37
CA LEU A 13 5.68 15.88 -15.52
C LEU A 13 4.19 16.10 -15.20
N PRO A 14 3.38 15.03 -15.17
CA PRO A 14 2.02 15.15 -14.68
C PRO A 14 2.05 15.60 -13.21
N LYS A 15 1.00 16.28 -12.78
CA LYS A 15 0.85 16.64 -11.37
C LYS A 15 0.61 15.36 -10.57
N VAL A 16 1.40 15.15 -9.52
CA VAL A 16 1.27 14.01 -8.61
C VAL A 16 0.90 14.52 -7.23
N ASP A 17 -0.17 13.98 -6.67
CA ASP A 17 -0.58 14.24 -5.29
C ASP A 17 -0.30 12.98 -4.45
N VAL A 18 0.41 13.14 -3.33
CA VAL A 18 0.69 12.06 -2.37
C VAL A 18 -0.29 12.17 -1.22
N VAL A 19 -1.13 11.15 -1.02
CA VAL A 19 -2.15 11.13 0.03
C VAL A 19 -1.72 10.19 1.16
N ASP A 20 -1.74 10.71 2.39
CA ASP A 20 -1.51 9.90 3.58
C ASP A 20 -2.77 9.12 3.96
N MET A 21 -2.78 7.83 3.62
CA MET A 21 -3.91 6.95 3.93
C MET A 21 -4.19 6.83 5.44
N ARG A 22 -3.22 7.11 6.32
CA ARG A 22 -3.46 7.03 7.78
C ARG A 22 -4.45 8.10 8.24
N GLU A 23 -4.41 9.28 7.63
CA GLU A 23 -5.32 10.38 7.92
C GLU A 23 -6.70 10.13 7.32
N GLU A 24 -6.76 9.68 6.07
CA GLU A 24 -8.02 9.29 5.39
C GLU A 24 -8.80 8.24 6.21
N MET A 25 -8.06 7.32 6.81
CA MET A 25 -8.60 6.24 7.63
C MET A 25 -9.26 6.68 8.95
N LYS A 26 -9.05 7.93 9.37
CA LYS A 26 -9.76 8.52 10.52
C LYS A 26 -11.21 8.84 10.17
N TYR A 27 -11.48 9.18 8.91
CA TYR A 27 -12.79 9.62 8.43
C TYR A 27 -13.54 8.51 7.68
N SER A 28 -12.81 7.59 7.03
CA SER A 28 -13.40 6.52 6.21
C SER A 28 -12.69 5.18 6.41
N SER A 29 -13.43 4.06 6.34
CA SER A 29 -12.85 2.71 6.30
C SER A 29 -12.54 2.22 4.87
N SER A 30 -12.72 3.08 3.86
CA SER A 30 -12.47 2.76 2.46
C SER A 30 -11.01 2.40 2.18
N LEU A 31 -10.79 1.56 1.18
CA LEU A 31 -9.46 1.20 0.68
C LEU A 31 -8.84 2.29 -0.20
N LEU A 32 -9.67 3.16 -0.76
CA LEU A 32 -9.24 4.28 -1.60
C LEU A 32 -9.46 5.58 -0.84
N SER A 33 -8.53 6.52 -0.96
CA SER A 33 -8.70 7.87 -0.40
C SER A 33 -9.93 8.55 -0.99
N GLN A 34 -10.54 9.46 -0.24
CA GLN A 34 -11.68 10.23 -0.72
C GLN A 34 -11.33 11.04 -1.98
N PRO A 35 -10.21 11.79 -2.05
CA PRO A 35 -9.83 12.51 -3.27
C PRO A 35 -9.69 11.60 -4.50
N LEU A 36 -9.18 10.38 -4.32
CA LEU A 36 -9.04 9.43 -5.42
C LEU A 36 -10.42 8.95 -5.91
N GLN A 37 -11.34 8.64 -5.01
CA GLN A 37 -12.70 8.24 -5.37
C GLN A 37 -13.44 9.35 -6.12
N GLU A 38 -13.30 10.60 -5.67
CA GLU A 38 -13.89 11.77 -6.33
C GLU A 38 -13.33 11.93 -7.75
N LYS A 39 -12.01 11.82 -7.92
CA LYS A 39 -11.36 11.92 -9.23
C LYS A 39 -11.74 10.78 -10.16
N ILE A 40 -11.83 9.55 -9.66
CA ILE A 40 -12.33 8.41 -10.45
C ILE A 40 -13.75 8.71 -10.94
N THR A 41 -14.63 9.16 -10.05
CA THR A 41 -16.02 9.46 -10.37
C THR A 41 -16.13 10.57 -11.42
N GLU A 42 -15.37 11.66 -11.25
CA GLU A 42 -15.31 12.78 -12.21
C GLU A 42 -14.90 12.31 -13.61
N LYS A 43 -13.86 11.46 -13.69
CA LYS A 43 -13.32 10.95 -14.96
C LYS A 43 -14.30 10.01 -15.66
N LEU A 44 -14.90 9.09 -14.92
CA LEU A 44 -15.91 8.18 -15.46
C LEU A 44 -17.16 8.92 -15.94
N ALA A 45 -17.59 9.99 -15.24
CA ALA A 45 -18.71 10.83 -15.68
C ALA A 45 -18.44 11.52 -17.02
N ARG A 46 -17.18 11.83 -17.33
CA ARG A 46 -16.74 12.38 -18.63
C ARG A 46 -16.48 11.32 -19.70
N LYS A 47 -16.76 10.05 -19.41
CA LYS A 47 -16.42 8.89 -20.27
C LYS A 47 -14.92 8.76 -20.56
N GLU A 48 -14.09 9.25 -19.64
CA GLU A 48 -12.64 9.08 -19.68
C GLU A 48 -12.23 7.77 -19.00
N GLN A 49 -10.99 7.34 -19.24
CA GLN A 49 -10.45 6.12 -18.65
C GLN A 49 -9.63 6.42 -17.39
N VAL A 50 -9.65 5.49 -16.45
CA VAL A 50 -8.80 5.52 -15.26
C VAL A 50 -7.99 4.24 -15.19
N ILE A 51 -6.68 4.38 -14.94
CA ILE A 51 -5.78 3.26 -14.71
C ILE A 51 -5.48 3.20 -13.22
N LEU A 52 -5.86 2.09 -12.57
CA LEU A 52 -5.46 1.80 -11.19
C LEU A 52 -4.36 0.75 -11.22
N MET A 53 -3.16 1.14 -10.81
CA MET A 53 -2.07 0.18 -10.61
C MET A 53 -2.25 -0.52 -9.27
N LEU A 54 -2.18 -1.84 -9.24
CA LEU A 54 -2.25 -2.63 -8.02
C LEU A 54 -1.04 -3.55 -7.96
N ASN A 55 -0.62 -3.91 -6.75
CA ASN A 55 0.35 -4.99 -6.58
C ASN A 55 -0.17 -6.27 -7.27
N ARG A 56 0.74 -7.03 -7.90
CA ARG A 56 0.40 -8.28 -8.59
C ARG A 56 -0.40 -9.20 -7.65
N ARG A 57 -1.43 -9.87 -8.17
CA ARG A 57 -2.22 -10.85 -7.41
C ARG A 57 -1.27 -11.87 -6.75
N GLY A 58 -1.31 -11.96 -5.42
CA GLY A 58 -0.44 -12.83 -4.62
C GLY A 58 0.85 -12.21 -4.07
N TYR A 59 1.17 -10.94 -4.34
CA TYR A 59 2.45 -10.34 -3.93
C TYR A 59 2.47 -9.61 -2.57
N ALA A 60 1.32 -9.22 -2.01
CA ALA A 60 1.28 -8.39 -0.81
C ALA A 60 0.52 -9.05 0.34
N SER A 61 1.00 -10.21 0.79
CA SER A 61 0.60 -10.78 2.06
C SER A 61 1.51 -10.24 3.17
N PHE A 62 1.65 -8.93 3.35
CA PHE A 62 2.31 -8.38 4.55
C PHE A 62 1.26 -7.76 5.46
N LEU A 63 1.56 -7.74 6.77
CA LEU A 63 0.69 -7.16 7.78
C LEU A 63 1.12 -5.71 8.03
N MET A 64 0.17 -4.78 8.02
CA MET A 64 0.40 -3.40 8.44
C MET A 64 -0.72 -2.92 9.37
N CYS A 65 -0.35 -2.23 10.45
CA CYS A 65 -1.29 -1.54 11.30
C CYS A 65 -1.85 -0.31 10.57
N ARG A 66 -3.17 -0.26 10.44
CA ARG A 66 -3.87 0.84 9.78
C ARG A 66 -3.94 2.12 10.61
N SER A 67 -3.63 2.06 11.90
CA SER A 67 -3.67 3.21 12.80
C SER A 67 -2.34 3.94 12.91
N CYS A 68 -1.21 3.23 12.96
CA CYS A 68 0.10 3.84 13.14
C CYS A 68 1.12 3.51 12.03
N GLY A 69 0.79 2.62 11.10
CA GLY A 69 1.70 2.19 10.02
C GLY A 69 2.71 1.12 10.43
N TYR A 70 2.65 0.57 11.64
CA TYR A 70 3.54 -0.51 12.09
C TYR A 70 3.50 -1.71 11.13
N VAL A 71 4.68 -2.18 10.71
CA VAL A 71 4.87 -3.39 9.89
C VAL A 71 5.77 -4.36 10.67
N PRO A 72 5.36 -5.63 10.91
CA PRO A 72 6.21 -6.60 11.56
C PRO A 72 7.47 -6.90 10.74
N GLN A 73 8.64 -6.77 11.37
CA GLN A 73 9.95 -7.02 10.77
C GLN A 73 10.53 -8.35 11.24
N CYS A 74 11.37 -8.96 10.41
CA CYS A 74 12.18 -10.11 10.77
C CYS A 74 13.40 -9.65 11.60
N PRO A 75 13.62 -10.19 12.81
CA PRO A 75 14.76 -9.81 13.64
C PRO A 75 16.12 -10.24 13.05
N ASN A 76 16.12 -11.14 12.05
CA ASN A 76 17.33 -11.74 11.49
C ASN A 76 17.71 -11.23 10.10
N CYS A 77 16.82 -10.51 9.40
CA CYS A 77 16.99 -10.22 7.97
C CYS A 77 16.67 -8.78 7.55
N ASP A 78 16.21 -7.91 8.47
CA ASP A 78 15.81 -6.54 8.17
C ASP A 78 14.82 -6.41 7.00
N ILE A 79 13.83 -7.31 6.98
CA ILE A 79 12.74 -7.32 5.99
C ILE A 79 11.40 -7.55 6.68
N SER A 80 10.32 -7.16 6.00
CA SER A 80 8.97 -7.40 6.50
C SER A 80 8.60 -8.87 6.48
N LEU A 81 7.81 -9.28 7.48
CA LEU A 81 7.25 -10.63 7.54
C LEU A 81 6.02 -10.76 6.65
N THR A 82 5.87 -11.94 6.07
CA THR A 82 4.76 -12.30 5.20
C THR A 82 3.70 -13.08 5.99
N VAL A 83 2.43 -12.75 5.81
CA VAL A 83 1.24 -13.46 6.30
C VAL A 83 1.05 -14.76 5.52
N HIS A 84 1.12 -15.88 6.23
CA HIS A 84 0.80 -17.21 5.75
C HIS A 84 -0.60 -17.61 6.24
N LYS A 85 -1.60 -17.46 5.37
CA LYS A 85 -3.03 -17.64 5.75
C LYS A 85 -3.35 -19.05 6.22
N GLN A 86 -2.71 -20.07 5.66
CA GLN A 86 -2.97 -21.48 5.97
C GLN A 86 -2.66 -21.79 7.45
N ASN A 87 -1.60 -21.17 7.98
CA ASN A 87 -1.09 -21.46 9.33
C ASN A 87 -1.31 -20.28 10.28
N HIS A 88 -2.11 -19.29 9.89
CA HIS A 88 -2.36 -18.06 10.65
C HIS A 88 -1.10 -17.45 11.30
N SER A 89 -0.01 -17.34 10.53
CA SER A 89 1.30 -16.94 11.04
C SER A 89 2.00 -15.90 10.15
N LEU A 90 2.98 -15.23 10.73
CA LEU A 90 3.92 -14.36 10.03
C LEU A 90 5.22 -15.14 9.81
N LYS A 91 5.76 -15.10 8.60
CA LYS A 91 6.97 -15.84 8.21
C LYS A 91 7.94 -14.98 7.42
N CYS A 92 9.22 -15.12 7.74
CA CYS A 92 10.32 -14.67 6.90
C CYS A 92 10.63 -15.74 5.85
N HIS A 93 10.62 -15.36 4.56
CA HIS A 93 10.94 -16.29 3.48
C HIS A 93 12.43 -16.59 3.32
N TYR A 94 13.30 -15.75 3.89
CA TYR A 94 14.75 -15.90 3.74
C TYR A 94 15.35 -16.79 4.82
N CYS A 95 15.08 -16.51 6.10
CA CYS A 95 15.64 -17.30 7.21
C CYS A 95 14.64 -18.27 7.85
N GLY A 96 13.38 -18.27 7.41
CA GLY A 96 12.35 -19.16 7.97
C GLY A 96 11.79 -18.76 9.34
N TYR A 97 12.21 -17.64 9.93
CA TYR A 97 11.67 -17.12 11.19
C TYR A 97 10.15 -17.01 11.13
N GLN A 98 9.46 -17.41 12.20
CA GLN A 98 8.01 -17.42 12.29
C GLN A 98 7.55 -16.84 13.62
N GLN A 99 6.42 -16.14 13.58
CA GLN A 99 5.69 -15.72 14.78
C GLN A 99 4.17 -15.75 14.53
N ALA A 100 3.38 -15.76 15.60
CA ALA A 100 1.94 -15.61 15.49
C ALA A 100 1.56 -14.21 14.97
N ILE A 101 0.38 -14.10 14.36
CA ILE A 101 -0.20 -12.80 14.06
C ILE A 101 -0.69 -12.18 15.38
N PRO A 102 -0.23 -10.98 15.78
CA PRO A 102 -0.66 -10.38 17.03
C PRO A 102 -2.12 -9.92 16.97
N GLU A 103 -2.88 -10.11 18.05
CA GLU A 103 -4.29 -9.70 18.14
C GLU A 103 -4.48 -8.17 18.16
N SER A 104 -3.47 -7.44 18.61
CA SER A 104 -3.42 -5.99 18.65
C SER A 104 -2.06 -5.48 18.19
N CYS A 105 -2.02 -4.26 17.64
CA CYS A 105 -0.77 -3.66 17.23
C CYS A 105 0.15 -3.44 18.44
N PRO A 106 1.41 -3.92 18.42
CA PRO A 106 2.32 -3.75 19.55
C PRO A 106 2.72 -2.29 19.80
N GLN A 107 2.57 -1.41 18.80
CA GLN A 107 2.95 -0.01 18.89
C GLN A 107 1.83 0.92 19.38
N CYS A 108 0.57 0.65 18.97
CA CYS A 108 -0.56 1.55 19.28
C CYS A 108 -1.80 0.83 19.85
N GLN A 109 -1.72 -0.48 20.08
CA GLN A 109 -2.78 -1.34 20.63
C GLN A 109 -4.07 -1.42 19.79
N SER A 110 -4.10 -0.76 18.63
CA SER A 110 -5.22 -0.85 17.68
C SER A 110 -5.38 -2.27 17.14
N LYS A 111 -6.64 -2.70 16.98
CA LYS A 111 -7.02 -3.96 16.31
C LYS A 111 -7.21 -3.80 14.79
N LYS A 112 -6.94 -2.60 14.24
CA LYS A 112 -7.12 -2.30 12.81
C LYS A 112 -5.88 -2.71 12.01
N SER A 113 -6.01 -3.79 11.23
CA SER A 113 -4.95 -4.36 10.37
C SER A 113 -5.36 -4.30 8.89
N GLY A 114 -4.42 -4.11 7.95
CA GLY A 114 -4.71 -4.35 6.54
C GLY A 114 -3.53 -4.19 5.57
N THR A 115 -3.85 -4.27 4.28
CA THR A 115 -2.92 -4.31 3.14
C THR A 115 -2.99 -3.00 2.34
N LEU A 116 -1.84 -2.47 1.89
CA LEU A 116 -1.73 -1.18 1.19
C LEU A 116 -1.98 -1.30 -0.33
N VAL A 117 -2.58 -0.26 -0.93
CA VAL A 117 -2.80 -0.08 -2.37
C VAL A 117 -2.20 1.27 -2.77
N MET A 118 -1.31 1.33 -3.76
CA MET A 118 -0.77 2.57 -4.33
C MET A 118 -1.42 2.85 -5.69
N VAL A 119 -1.73 4.10 -6.03
CA VAL A 119 -2.23 4.49 -7.37
C VAL A 119 -1.36 5.61 -7.93
N VAL A 120 -0.98 5.47 -9.21
CA VAL A 120 -0.35 6.54 -10.00
C VAL A 120 -1.42 7.05 -10.96
N SER A 121 -1.89 8.28 -10.76
CA SER A 121 -2.82 8.96 -11.67
C SER A 121 -2.03 9.77 -12.69
N ASN A 122 -2.51 9.79 -13.94
CA ASN A 122 -2.00 10.66 -15.01
C ASN A 122 -2.79 11.98 -15.05
#